data_AF-J2KTS7-F1
#
_entry.id   AF-J2KTS7-F1
#
_cell.length_a   1.000
_cell.length_b   1.000
_cell.length_c   1.000
_cell.angle_alpha   90.00
_cell.angle_beta   90.00
_cell.angle_gamma   90.00
#
_symmetry.space_group_name_H-M   'P 1'
#
loop_
_entity.id
_entity.type
_entity.pdbx_description
1 polymer ?
#
loop_
_entity_poly.entity_id
_entity_poly.type
_entity_poly.pdbx_seq_one_letter_code
_entity_poly.pdbx_strand_id
1 'polypeptide(L)'
;MIGWIGVAVTGSDNSANALFGALQVAAAHETGLSPTLLAAANASGGVLGKMISPQSLAVGAAAVGIIGQEGLIFRKVVGWSLLFLLLMSVLVYLQSTPMLSWML
;
A
#
# COMPACT_ATOMS: atom_id res chain seq x y z
N MET A 1 2.67 4.54 -3.84
CA MET A 1 2.93 5.27 -2.58
C MET A 1 1.67 5.83 -1.92
N ILE A 2 0.75 6.49 -2.64
CA ILE A 2 -0.46 7.09 -2.03
C ILE A 2 -1.32 6.06 -1.30
N GLY A 3 -1.60 4.89 -1.89
CA GLY A 3 -2.35 3.82 -1.24
C GLY A 3 -1.72 3.31 0.07
N TRP A 4 -0.39 3.24 0.13
CA TRP A 4 0.32 2.83 1.34
C TRP A 4 0.11 3.82 2.49
N ILE A 5 0.24 5.13 2.22
CA ILE A 5 0.01 6.18 3.21
C ILE A 5 -1.48 6.18 3.62
N GLY A 6 -2.38 6.11 2.63
CA GLY A 6 -3.81 6.10 2.86
C GLY A 6 -4.25 4.96 3.78
N VAL A 7 -3.79 3.73 3.54
CA VAL A 7 -4.14 2.58 4.40
C VAL A 7 -3.40 2.60 5.73
N ALA A 8 -2.16 3.07 5.79
CA ALA A 8 -1.44 3.21 7.06
C ALA A 8 -2.18 4.13 8.04
N VAL A 9 -2.76 5.23 7.54
CA VAL A 9 -3.53 6.19 8.34
C VAL A 9 -4.97 5.72 8.59
N THR A 10 -5.66 5.23 7.57
CA THR A 10 -7.09 4.87 7.68
C THR A 10 -7.33 3.48 8.25
N GLY A 11 -6.33 2.59 8.23
CA GLY A 11 -6.45 1.18 8.61
C GLY A 11 -7.27 0.30 7.68
N SER A 12 -7.78 0.84 6.56
CA SER A 12 -8.74 0.17 5.70
C SER A 12 -8.41 0.35 4.21
N ASP A 13 -8.18 -0.76 3.53
CA ASP A 13 -7.94 -0.80 2.07
C ASP A 13 -9.10 -0.18 1.28
N ASN A 14 -10.33 -0.46 1.71
CA ASN A 14 -11.54 0.05 1.03
C ASN A 14 -11.67 1.57 1.20
N SER A 15 -11.43 2.08 2.41
CA SER A 15 -11.53 3.51 2.71
C SER A 15 -10.42 4.29 2.00
N ALA A 16 -9.19 3.78 1.98
CA ALA A 16 -8.08 4.41 1.27
C ALA A 16 -8.26 4.35 -0.26
N ASN A 17 -8.76 3.24 -0.81
CA ASN A 17 -9.02 3.13 -2.24
C ASN A 17 -10.20 4.00 -2.69
N ALA A 18 -11.25 4.13 -1.87
CA ALA A 18 -12.33 5.07 -2.14
C ALA A 18 -11.86 6.53 -2.09
N LEU A 19 -10.96 6.87 -1.15
CA LEU A 19 -10.47 8.23 -0.96
C LEU A 19 -9.42 8.65 -2.00
N PHE A 20 -8.52 7.75 -2.38
CA PHE A 20 -7.37 8.05 -3.24
C PHE A 20 -7.37 7.36 -4.60
N GLY A 21 -8.24 6.37 -4.83
CA GLY A 21 -8.32 5.65 -6.10
C GLY A 21 -8.74 6.55 -7.26
N ALA A 22 -9.75 7.40 -7.05
CA ALA A 22 -10.16 8.39 -8.05
C ALA A 22 -9.04 9.38 -8.41
N LEU A 23 -8.24 9.79 -7.41
CA LEU A 23 -7.06 10.64 -7.59
C LEU A 23 -5.97 9.96 -8.43
N GLN A 24 -5.74 8.65 -8.22
CA GLN A 24 -4.79 7.87 -9.00
C GLN A 24 -5.26 7.66 -10.45
N VAL A 25 -6.56 7.43 -10.66
CA VAL A 25 -7.16 7.34 -12.00
C VAL A 25 -7.06 8.68 -12.73
N ALA A 26 -7.38 9.79 -12.07
CA ALA A 26 -7.22 11.12 -12.65
C ALA A 26 -5.75 11.43 -13.00
N ALA A 27 -4.82 11.10 -12.09
CA ALA A 27 -3.38 11.25 -12.34
C ALA A 27 -2.91 10.38 -13.53
N ALA A 28 -3.49 9.19 -13.73
CA ALA A 28 -3.20 8.33 -14.88
C ALA A 28 -3.56 9.02 -16.20
N HIS A 29 -4.76 9.63 -16.26
CA HIS A 29 -5.21 10.36 -17.44
C HIS A 29 -4.31 11.57 -17.76
N GLU A 30 -3.87 12.31 -16.74
CA GLU A 30 -2.98 13.47 -16.92
C GLU A 30 -1.54 13.07 -17.30
N THR A 31 -1.05 11.93 -16.83
CA THR A 31 0.33 11.46 -17.07
C THR A 31 0.47 10.55 -18.30
N GLY A 32 -0.65 10.20 -18.95
CA GLY A 32 -0.67 9.25 -20.08
C GLY A 32 -0.38 7.80 -19.67
N LEU A 33 -0.43 7.50 -18.37
CA LEU A 33 -0.24 6.15 -17.83
C LEU A 33 -1.56 5.38 -17.79
N SER A 34 -1.48 4.06 -17.72
CA SER A 34 -2.68 3.21 -17.62
C SER A 34 -3.43 3.45 -16.31
N PRO A 35 -4.74 3.79 -16.35
CA PRO A 35 -5.57 3.89 -15.15
C PRO A 35 -5.62 2.58 -14.36
N THR A 36 -5.61 1.44 -15.06
CA THR A 36 -5.59 0.11 -14.47
C THR A 36 -4.29 -0.16 -13.72
N LEU A 37 -3.14 0.25 -14.28
CA LEU A 37 -1.83 0.14 -13.63
C LEU A 37 -1.79 0.96 -12.33
N LEU A 38 -2.23 2.22 -12.39
CA LEU A 38 -2.23 3.12 -11.23
C LEU A 38 -3.24 2.71 -10.15
N ALA A 39 -4.42 2.21 -10.56
CA ALA A 39 -5.41 1.65 -9.63
C ALA A 39 -4.89 0.36 -8.96
N ALA A 40 -4.28 -0.55 -9.73
CA ALA A 40 -3.66 -1.77 -9.20
C ALA A 40 -2.50 -1.44 -8.25
N ALA A 41 -1.62 -0.52 -8.64
CA ALA A 41 -0.53 -0.03 -7.79
C ALA A 41 -1.05 0.61 -6.49
N ASN A 42 -2.19 1.30 -6.54
CA ASN A 42 -2.83 1.88 -5.37
C ASN A 42 -3.34 0.79 -4.42
N ALA A 43 -4.05 -0.21 -4.94
CA ALA A 43 -4.57 -1.34 -4.17
C ALA A 43 -3.43 -2.17 -3.55
N SER A 44 -2.41 -2.54 -4.34
CA SER A 44 -1.23 -3.28 -3.87
C SER A 44 -0.45 -2.49 -2.82
N GLY A 45 -0.27 -1.19 -3.02
CA GLY A 45 0.34 -0.32 -2.03
C GLY A 45 -0.47 -0.24 -0.72
N GLY A 46 -1.81 -0.26 -0.82
CA GLY A 46 -2.71 -0.29 0.32
C GLY A 46 -2.52 -1.51 1.21
N VAL A 47 -2.48 -2.71 0.63
CA VAL A 47 -2.23 -3.97 1.36
C VAL A 47 -0.92 -3.91 2.14
N LEU A 48 0.12 -3.29 1.57
CA LEU A 48 1.40 -3.11 2.26
C LEU A 48 1.33 -2.11 3.41
N GLY A 49 0.50 -1.06 3.28
CA GLY A 49 0.25 -0.08 4.33
C GLY A 49 -0.54 -0.66 5.50
N LYS A 50 -1.37 -1.68 5.24
CA LYS A 50 -2.14 -2.38 6.27
C LYS A 50 -1.25 -3.02 7.33
N MET A 51 -0.08 -3.53 6.96
CA MET A 51 0.88 -4.13 7.89
C MET A 51 1.32 -3.18 9.02
N ILE A 52 1.31 -1.86 8.78
CA ILE A 52 1.69 -0.85 9.76
C ILE A 52 0.49 -0.08 10.33
N SER A 53 -0.73 -0.45 9.93
CA SER A 53 -1.94 0.22 10.43
C SER A 53 -2.19 -0.10 11.90
N PRO A 54 -2.67 0.86 12.71
CA PRO A 54 -3.00 0.63 14.13
C PRO A 54 -3.93 -0.57 14.32
N GLN A 55 -4.90 -0.74 13.41
CA GLN A 55 -5.89 -1.81 13.47
C GLN A 55 -5.25 -3.20 13.27
N SER A 56 -4.35 -3.36 12.31
CA SER A 56 -3.66 -4.64 12.09
C SER A 56 -2.64 -4.94 13.18
N LEU A 57 -1.97 -3.91 13.69
CA LEU A 57 -1.04 -4.03 14.82
C LEU A 57 -1.76 -4.45 16.10
N ALA A 58 -2.94 -3.89 16.39
CA ALA A 58 -3.75 -4.27 17.55
C ALA A 58 -4.23 -5.73 17.47
N VAL A 59 -4.67 -6.19 16.29
CA VAL A 59 -5.02 -7.59 16.06
C VAL A 59 -3.81 -8.50 16.25
N GLY A 60 -2.64 -8.11 15.71
CA GLY A 60 -1.39 -8.82 15.91
C GLY A 60 -1.01 -8.90 17.39
N ALA A 61 -1.08 -7.78 18.12
CA ALA A 61 -0.78 -7.72 19.56
C ALA A 61 -1.70 -8.62 20.39
N ALA A 62 -2.99 -8.66 20.07
CA ALA A 62 -3.94 -9.56 20.69
C ALA A 62 -3.61 -11.05 20.43
N ALA A 63 -3.20 -11.39 19.20
CA ALA A 63 -2.87 -12.77 18.82
C ALA A 63 -1.61 -13.32 19.53
N VAL A 64 -0.59 -12.48 19.78
CA VAL A 64 0.64 -12.88 20.52
C VAL A 64 0.57 -12.62 22.02
N GLY A 65 -0.55 -12.09 22.54
CA GLY A 65 -0.74 -11.84 23.97
C GLY A 65 0.01 -10.63 24.52
N ILE A 66 0.39 -9.68 23.66
CA ILE A 66 1.16 -8.47 24.01
C ILE A 66 0.33 -7.18 23.81
N ILE A 67 -0.92 -7.21 24.28
CA ILE A 67 -1.89 -6.11 24.17
C ILE A 67 -1.31 -4.82 24.78
N GLY A 68 -1.45 -3.69 24.08
CA GLY A 68 -0.88 -2.39 24.51
C GLY A 68 0.62 -2.23 24.20
N GLN A 69 1.24 -3.21 23.54
CA GLN A 69 2.62 -3.11 23.03
C GLN A 69 2.67 -3.10 21.50
N GLU A 70 1.66 -2.50 20.84
CA GLU A 70 1.59 -2.40 19.37
C GLU A 70 2.84 -1.71 18.79
N GLY A 71 3.43 -0.78 19.53
CA GLY A 71 4.66 -0.08 19.15
C GLY A 71 5.87 -1.00 18.99
N LEU A 72 5.94 -2.11 19.73
CA LEU A 72 7.01 -3.10 19.59
C LEU A 72 6.89 -3.86 18.27
N ILE A 73 5.66 -4.23 17.91
CA ILE A 73 5.33 -4.89 16.64
C ILE A 73 5.62 -3.91 15.49
N PHE A 74 5.13 -2.67 15.59
CA PHE A 74 5.35 -1.61 14.60
C PHE A 74 6.84 -1.43 14.28
N ARG A 75 7.70 -1.30 15.29
CA ARG A 75 9.15 -1.12 15.09
C ARG A 75 9.80 -2.31 14.38
N LYS A 76 9.28 -3.53 14.56
CA LYS A 76 9.77 -4.72 13.84
C LYS A 76 9.26 -4.81 12.41
N VAL A 77 8.01 -4.41 12.15
CA VAL A 77 7.38 -4.58 10.82
C VAL A 77 7.54 -3.38 9.89
N VAL A 78 7.79 -2.18 10.41
CA VAL A 78 7.91 -0.95 9.61
C VAL A 78 9.05 -1.04 8.58
N GLY A 79 10.19 -1.64 8.95
CA GLY A 79 11.31 -1.87 8.05
C GLY A 79 10.94 -2.80 6.89
N TRP A 80 10.22 -3.89 7.19
CA TRP A 80 9.71 -4.81 6.17
C TRP A 80 8.68 -4.16 5.26
N SER A 81 7.75 -3.37 5.82
CA SER A 81 6.74 -2.65 5.05
C SER A 81 7.38 -1.65 4.07
N LEU A 82 8.41 -0.91 4.50
CA LEU A 82 9.15 0.00 3.64
C LEU A 82 9.94 -0.73 2.55
N LEU A 83 10.56 -1.87 2.87
CA LEU A 83 11.26 -2.70 1.88
C LEU A 83 10.30 -3.19 0.80
N PHE A 84 9.14 -3.74 1.19
CA PHE A 84 8.12 -4.17 0.24
C PHE A 84 7.52 -3.02 -0.55
N LEU A 85 7.35 -1.84 0.06
CA LEU A 85 6.89 -0.64 -0.64
C LEU A 85 7.89 -0.25 -1.74
N LEU A 86 9.19 -0.29 -1.44
CA LEU A 86 10.24 0.03 -2.42
C LEU A 86 10.27 -1.00 -3.55
N LEU A 87 10.18 -2.30 -3.23
CA LEU A 87 10.08 -3.36 -4.23
C LEU A 87 8.84 -3.20 -5.13
N MET A 88 7.66 -2.89 -4.55
CA MET A 88 6.46 -2.64 -5.33
C MET A 88 6.57 -1.38 -6.20
N SER A 89 7.18 -0.31 -5.69
CA SER A 89 7.44 0.89 -6.49
C SER A 89 8.33 0.59 -7.70
N VAL A 90 9.37 -0.22 -7.52
CA VAL A 90 10.26 -0.66 -8.62
C VAL A 90 9.48 -1.54 -9.61
N LEU A 91 8.65 -2.47 -9.12
CA LEU A 91 7.85 -3.34 -9.96
C LEU A 91 6.84 -2.54 -10.81
N VAL A 92 6.11 -1.60 -10.20
CA VAL A 92 5.15 -0.73 -10.91
C VAL A 92 5.87 0.13 -11.96
N TYR A 93 7.08 0.62 -11.65
CA TYR A 93 7.90 1.36 -12.62
C TYR A 93 8.34 0.47 -13.80
N LEU A 94 8.73 -0.78 -13.54
CA LEU A 94 9.05 -1.76 -14.59
C LEU A 94 7.83 -2.18 -15.42
N GLN A 95 6.64 -2.25 -14.81
CA GLN A 95 5.37 -2.46 -15.52
C GLN A 95 4.95 -1.26 -16.37
N SER A 96 5.36 -0.05 -15.99
CA SER A 96 5.16 1.16 -16.80
C SER A 96 6.08 1.23 -18.02
N THR A 97 7.09 0.37 -18.13
CA THR A 97 8.01 0.32 -19.28
C THR A 97 7.68 -0.84 -20.23
N PRO A 98 8.12 -0.79 -21.52
CA PRO A 98 7.77 -1.79 -22.54
C PRO A 98 8.23 -3.22 -22.25
N MET A 99 9.09 -3.41 -21.23
CA MET A 99 9.62 -4.72 -20.84
C MET A 99 8.60 -5.60 -20.11
N LEU A 100 7.63 -5.01 -19.41
CA LEU A 100 6.66 -5.75 -18.58
C LEU A 100 5.21 -5.30 -18.78
N SER A 101 4.94 -4.59 -19.87
CA SER A 101 3.58 -4.13 -20.23
C SER A 101 2.61 -5.27 -20.56
N TRP A 102 3.11 -6.51 -20.75
CA TRP A 102 2.28 -7.71 -20.96
C TRP A 102 1.62 -8.26 -19.69
N MET A 103 2.07 -7.84 -18.50
CA MET A 103 1.46 -8.28 -17.24
C MET A 103 0.15 -7.56 -16.90
N LEU A 104 -0.31 -6.62 -17.74
CA LEU A 104 -1.52 -5.81 -17.58
C LEU A 104 -2.37 -5.77 -18.85
#